data_AF-A0A2N9ISS6-F1
#
_entry.id   AF-A0A2N9ISS6-F1
#
_cell.length_a   1.000
_cell.length_b   1.000
_cell.length_c   1.000
_cell.angle_alpha   90.00
_cell.angle_beta   90.00
_cell.angle_gamma   90.00
#
_symmetry.space_group_name_H-M   'P 1'
#
loop_
_entity.id
_entity.type
_entity.pdbx_description
1 polymer ?
#
loop_
_entity_poly.entity_id
_entity_poly.type
_entity_poly.pdbx_seq_one_letter_code
_entity_poly.pdbx_strand_id
1 'polypeptide(L)'
;MYTREEAEGRRLKNPFDTITEGIGINRLTQNFMMAKLDGAFRGTDLEAVEMSRVLLKNDGLFLGSSSAMNCVGAVRVAQSIGPGHTIVTILCDSGMRHLSKFCNAEYLSQHGLTPKATGLEFLGIR
;
A
#
# COMPACT_ATOMS: atom_id res chain seq x y z
N MET A 1 -11.66 -3.33 -25.92
CA MET A 1 -12.07 -2.84 -24.59
C MET A 1 -12.64 -4.07 -23.90
N TYR A 2 -11.93 -4.56 -22.88
CA TYR A 2 -12.06 -5.86 -22.19
C TYR A 2 -11.28 -7.05 -22.79
N THR A 3 -10.41 -7.68 -21.99
CA THR A 3 -9.68 -8.92 -22.34
C THR A 3 -10.64 -10.12 -22.29
N ARG A 4 -10.25 -11.28 -22.84
CA ARG A 4 -11.10 -12.49 -22.81
C ARG A 4 -11.46 -12.94 -21.38
N GLU A 5 -10.62 -12.60 -20.38
CA GLU A 5 -10.91 -12.89 -18.97
C GLU A 5 -12.03 -12.01 -18.37
N GLU A 6 -12.55 -11.04 -19.12
CA GLU A 6 -13.50 -10.02 -18.64
C GLU A 6 -14.89 -10.12 -19.28
N ALA A 7 -15.20 -11.24 -19.94
CA ALA A 7 -16.58 -11.52 -20.33
C ALA A 7 -17.49 -11.46 -19.08
N GLU A 8 -18.53 -10.62 -19.13
CA GLU A 8 -19.38 -10.32 -17.98
C GLU A 8 -19.91 -11.59 -17.28
N GLY A 9 -19.45 -11.79 -16.05
CA GLY A 9 -19.92 -12.79 -15.11
C GLY A 9 -20.07 -12.18 -13.72
N ARG A 10 -20.87 -12.84 -12.87
CA ARG A 10 -21.26 -12.40 -11.50
C ARG A 10 -20.04 -12.05 -10.64
N ARG A 11 -19.60 -10.79 -10.68
CA ARG A 11 -18.48 -10.31 -9.87
C ARG A 11 -19.01 -9.88 -8.50
N LEU A 12 -18.36 -10.33 -7.43
CA LEU A 12 -18.57 -9.80 -6.09
C LEU A 12 -18.29 -8.28 -6.09
N LYS A 13 -19.10 -7.52 -5.36
CA LYS A 13 -18.96 -6.06 -5.23
C LYS A 13 -17.59 -5.67 -4.65
N ASN A 14 -17.07 -6.51 -3.74
CA ASN A 14 -15.70 -6.43 -3.24
C ASN A 14 -15.06 -7.83 -3.31
N PRO A 15 -14.31 -8.15 -4.38
CA PRO A 15 -13.73 -9.47 -4.56
C PRO A 15 -12.45 -9.69 -3.74
N PHE A 16 -11.98 -8.68 -3.01
CA PHE A 16 -10.74 -8.74 -2.24
C PHE A 16 -10.97 -8.37 -0.78
N ASP A 17 -10.20 -9.03 0.08
CA ASP A 17 -10.19 -8.83 1.53
C ASP A 17 -9.06 -7.86 1.90
N THR A 18 -9.12 -6.64 1.35
CA THR A 18 -8.15 -5.58 1.65
C THR A 18 -8.83 -4.23 1.86
N ILE A 19 -8.31 -3.46 2.82
CA ILE A 19 -8.75 -2.08 3.09
C ILE A 19 -7.93 -1.04 2.28
N THR A 20 -6.86 -1.49 1.62
CA THR A 20 -6.02 -0.64 0.79
C THR A 20 -6.73 -0.34 -0.53
N GLU A 21 -6.71 0.93 -0.96
CA GLU A 21 -7.46 1.40 -2.12
C GLU A 21 -6.52 1.92 -3.23
N GLY A 22 -6.92 1.77 -4.48
CA GLY A 22 -6.21 2.32 -5.64
C GLY A 22 -5.06 1.46 -6.19
N ILE A 23 -4.71 0.35 -5.53
CA ILE A 23 -3.70 -0.62 -5.98
C ILE A 23 -4.23 -2.05 -5.88
N GLY A 24 -3.62 -2.97 -6.64
CA GLY A 24 -4.09 -4.36 -6.75
C GLY A 24 -5.15 -4.49 -7.84
N ILE A 25 -4.81 -5.18 -8.92
CA ILE A 25 -5.69 -5.40 -10.05
C ILE A 25 -5.74 -6.90 -10.35
N ASN A 26 -6.93 -7.46 -10.60
CA ASN A 26 -7.14 -8.87 -10.95
C ASN A 26 -6.83 -9.20 -12.42
N ARG A 27 -6.30 -8.24 -13.17
CA ARG A 27 -6.11 -8.36 -14.62
C ARG A 27 -4.84 -7.63 -15.04
N LEU A 28 -4.23 -8.11 -16.11
CA LEU A 28 -3.14 -7.40 -16.77
C LEU A 28 -3.73 -6.43 -17.79
N THR A 29 -3.48 -5.14 -17.59
CA THR A 29 -3.88 -4.12 -18.56
C THR A 29 -2.79 -3.92 -19.62
N GLN A 30 -3.18 -3.48 -20.81
CA GLN A 30 -2.24 -3.29 -21.93
C GLN A 30 -1.09 -2.33 -21.56
N ASN A 31 -1.38 -1.26 -20.80
CA ASN A 31 -0.35 -0.34 -20.33
C ASN A 31 0.60 -0.98 -19.32
N PHE A 32 0.12 -1.88 -18.46
CA PHE A 32 0.97 -2.61 -17.52
C PHE A 32 1.87 -3.62 -18.23
N MET A 33 1.40 -4.24 -19.32
CA MET A 33 2.25 -5.14 -20.13
C MET A 33 3.43 -4.42 -20.80
N MET A 34 3.38 -3.09 -20.94
CA MET A 34 4.51 -2.29 -21.44
C MET A 34 5.50 -1.86 -20.35
N ALA A 35 5.18 -2.11 -19.07
CA ALA A 35 6.03 -1.70 -17.97
C ALA A 35 7.31 -2.55 -17.93
N LYS A 36 8.46 -1.87 -17.78
CA LYS A 36 9.73 -2.54 -17.48
C LYS A 36 9.85 -2.66 -15.97
N LEU A 37 9.73 -3.88 -15.46
CA LEU A 37 9.69 -4.18 -14.03
C LEU A 37 10.81 -5.15 -13.67
N ASP A 38 11.64 -4.79 -12.70
CA ASP A 38 12.71 -5.66 -12.19
C ASP A 38 12.22 -6.60 -11.07
N GLY A 39 11.08 -6.29 -10.46
CA GLY A 39 10.50 -7.08 -9.38
C GLY A 39 9.25 -6.44 -8.77
N ALA A 40 8.76 -7.06 -7.70
CA ALA A 40 7.63 -6.57 -6.93
C ALA A 40 7.73 -7.01 -5.46
N PHE A 41 7.09 -6.26 -4.58
CA PHE A 41 6.90 -6.64 -3.18
C PHE A 41 5.42 -6.84 -2.90
N ARG A 42 5.12 -7.80 -2.02
CA ARG A 42 3.79 -7.97 -1.46
C ARG A 42 3.79 -7.44 -0.03
N GLY A 43 2.94 -6.45 0.24
CA GLY A 43 2.69 -5.97 1.60
C GLY A 43 1.32 -6.39 2.12
N THR A 44 1.12 -6.22 3.41
CA THR A 44 -0.15 -6.45 4.12
C THR A 44 -0.83 -5.12 4.45
N ASP A 45 -2.14 -5.15 4.70
CA ASP A 45 -2.87 -3.95 5.13
C ASP A 45 -2.30 -3.37 6.44
N LEU A 46 -1.87 -4.24 7.37
CA LEU A 46 -1.27 -3.79 8.62
C LEU A 46 0.02 -3.00 8.35
N GLU A 47 0.88 -3.48 7.45
CA GLU A 47 2.10 -2.76 7.09
C GLU A 47 1.80 -1.39 6.46
N ALA A 48 0.76 -1.28 5.64
CA ALA A 48 0.33 0.01 5.09
C ALA A 48 -0.13 0.96 6.19
N VAL A 49 -0.95 0.47 7.12
CA VAL A 49 -1.47 1.26 8.26
C VAL A 49 -0.33 1.72 9.16
N GLU A 50 0.57 0.82 9.56
CA GLU A 50 1.73 1.13 10.41
C GLU A 50 2.61 2.19 9.73
N MET A 51 2.95 1.99 8.45
CA MET A 51 3.73 2.96 7.70
C MET A 51 3.06 4.33 7.63
N SER A 52 1.75 4.38 7.40
CA SER A 52 1.00 5.65 7.41
C SER A 52 1.09 6.39 8.75
N ARG A 53 1.04 5.67 9.88
CA ARG A 53 1.15 6.28 11.21
C ARG A 53 2.58 6.75 11.51
N VAL A 54 3.57 5.97 11.11
CA VAL A 54 4.99 6.31 11.27
C VAL A 54 5.34 7.56 10.48
N LEU A 55 4.95 7.64 9.21
CA LEU A 55 5.21 8.80 8.36
C LEU A 55 4.46 10.04 8.84
N LEU A 56 3.22 9.90 9.30
CA LEU A 56 2.47 11.04 9.85
C LEU A 56 3.14 11.57 11.12
N LYS A 57 3.57 10.68 12.01
CA LYS A 57 4.15 11.06 13.30
C LYS A 57 5.57 11.63 13.17
N ASN A 58 6.41 11.01 12.36
CA ASN A 58 7.83 11.32 12.29
C ASN A 58 8.18 12.32 11.17
N ASP A 59 7.44 12.29 10.05
CA ASP A 59 7.73 13.12 8.88
C ASP A 59 6.63 14.17 8.60
N GLY A 60 5.51 14.13 9.32
CA GLY A 60 4.37 15.04 9.10
C GLY A 60 3.58 14.75 7.82
N LEU A 61 3.77 13.58 7.20
CA LEU A 61 3.15 13.22 5.93
C LEU A 61 1.81 12.53 6.12
N PHE A 62 0.72 13.23 5.79
CA PHE A 62 -0.63 12.68 5.85
C PHE A 62 -1.05 12.01 4.53
N LEU A 63 -0.77 10.72 4.41
CA LEU A 63 -0.84 9.97 3.15
C LEU A 63 -2.00 8.96 3.09
N GLY A 64 -2.44 8.67 1.87
CA GLY A 64 -3.37 7.58 1.58
C GLY A 64 -2.72 6.19 1.60
N SER A 65 -3.55 5.16 1.49
CA SER A 65 -3.14 3.75 1.67
C SER A 65 -2.14 3.26 0.63
N SER A 66 -2.33 3.59 -0.65
CA SER A 66 -1.39 3.24 -1.73
C SER A 66 -0.01 3.88 -1.55
N SER A 67 0.03 5.14 -1.13
CA SER A 67 1.26 5.89 -0.85
C SER A 67 2.03 5.26 0.32
N ALA A 68 1.33 4.87 1.39
CA ALA A 68 1.94 4.18 2.51
C ALA A 68 2.53 2.82 2.08
N MET A 69 1.83 2.06 1.24
CA MET A 69 2.35 0.80 0.68
C MET A 69 3.60 1.01 -0.20
N ASN A 70 3.62 2.09 -0.99
CA ASN A 70 4.79 2.49 -1.77
C ASN A 70 6.01 2.78 -0.87
N CYS A 71 5.82 3.40 0.30
CA CYS A 71 6.88 3.61 1.28
C CYS A 71 7.36 2.30 1.92
N VAL A 72 6.47 1.34 2.19
CA VAL A 72 6.86 -0.02 2.64
C VAL A 72 7.77 -0.68 1.61
N GLY A 73 7.39 -0.63 0.32
CA GLY A 73 8.22 -1.13 -0.77
C GLY A 73 9.58 -0.43 -0.83
N ALA A 74 9.61 0.90 -0.70
CA ALA A 74 10.85 1.68 -0.71
C ALA A 74 11.81 1.27 0.42
N VAL A 75 11.30 1.07 1.64
CA VAL A 75 12.11 0.61 2.78
C VAL A 75 12.68 -0.79 2.53
N ARG A 76 11.88 -1.71 1.98
CA ARG A 76 12.37 -3.07 1.64
C ARG A 76 13.43 -3.06 0.55
N VAL A 77 13.28 -2.20 -0.46
CA VAL A 77 14.35 -2.00 -1.48
C VAL A 77 15.60 -1.46 -0.82
N ALA A 78 15.49 -0.47 0.08
CA ALA A 78 16.62 0.10 0.80
C ALA A 78 17.38 -0.96 1.61
N GLN A 79 16.65 -1.84 2.31
CA GLN A 79 17.25 -2.97 3.02
C GLN A 79 17.98 -3.93 2.07
N SER A 80 17.44 -4.16 0.88
CA SER A 80 18.02 -5.10 -0.09
C SER A 80 19.28 -4.58 -0.78
N ILE A 81 19.36 -3.28 -1.09
CA ILE A 81 20.48 -2.71 -1.87
C ILE A 81 21.57 -2.08 -0.98
N GLY A 82 21.27 -1.85 0.29
CA GLY A 82 22.21 -1.30 1.26
C GLY A 82 22.46 0.21 1.11
N PRO A 83 23.32 0.78 1.98
CA PRO A 83 23.54 2.23 2.07
C PRO A 83 24.23 2.80 0.82
N GLY A 84 24.12 4.11 0.63
CA GLY A 84 24.75 4.86 -0.47
C GLY A 84 23.90 4.98 -1.73
N HIS A 85 22.69 4.39 -1.74
CA HIS A 85 21.75 4.48 -2.85
C HIS A 85 20.64 5.51 -2.57
N THR A 86 20.10 6.09 -3.64
CA THR A 86 18.92 6.94 -3.58
C THR A 86 17.71 6.20 -4.15
N ILE A 87 16.64 6.13 -3.38
CA ILE A 87 15.37 5.51 -3.78
C ILE A 87 14.33 6.61 -3.92
N VAL A 88 13.60 6.59 -5.03
CA VAL A 88 12.49 7.51 -5.29
C VAL A 88 11.20 6.70 -5.31
N THR A 89 10.17 7.21 -4.66
CA THR A 89 8.83 6.60 -4.64
C THR A 89 7.76 7.66 -4.86
N ILE A 90 6.56 7.23 -5.26
CA ILE A 90 5.45 8.11 -5.61
C ILE A 90 4.42 8.08 -4.48
N LEU A 91 4.01 9.27 -4.03
CA LEU A 91 2.90 9.44 -3.10
C LEU A 91 1.66 9.85 -3.90
N CYS A 92 0.76 8.89 -4.13
CA CYS A 92 -0.34 9.00 -5.07
C CYS A 92 -1.46 9.93 -4.59
N ASP A 93 -1.70 10.00 -3.27
CA ASP A 93 -2.78 10.79 -2.69
C ASP A 93 -2.61 11.06 -1.18
N SER A 94 -3.43 11.99 -0.67
CA SER A 94 -3.45 12.37 0.74
C SER A 94 -4.38 11.50 1.57
N GLY A 95 -4.12 11.44 2.88
CA GLY A 95 -4.96 10.70 3.84
C GLY A 95 -6.39 11.23 3.95
N MET A 96 -6.66 12.46 3.46
CA MET A 96 -8.00 13.05 3.47
C MET A 96 -9.04 12.21 2.71
N ARG A 97 -8.61 11.47 1.68
CA ARG A 97 -9.49 10.59 0.91
C ARG A 97 -9.90 9.32 1.66
N HIS A 98 -9.21 9.00 2.76
CA HIS A 98 -9.34 7.72 3.46
C HIS A 98 -9.85 7.84 4.90
N LEU A 99 -10.48 8.97 5.24
CA LEU A 99 -10.93 9.31 6.60
C LEU A 99 -11.92 8.31 7.22
N SER A 100 -12.78 7.69 6.41
CA SER A 100 -13.84 6.79 6.90
C SER A 100 -13.36 5.35 7.14
N LYS A 101 -12.19 4.96 6.59
CA LYS A 101 -11.66 3.59 6.68
C LYS A 101 -10.21 3.58 7.15
N PHE A 102 -9.25 3.75 6.24
CA PHE A 102 -7.81 3.62 6.51
C PHE A 102 -7.30 4.54 7.62
N CYS A 103 -7.91 5.71 7.81
CA CYS A 103 -7.57 6.64 8.90
C CYS A 103 -8.48 6.53 10.13
N ASN A 104 -9.54 5.71 10.08
CA ASN A 104 -10.51 5.59 11.16
C ASN A 104 -10.09 4.49 12.15
N ALA A 105 -9.82 4.87 13.40
CA ALA A 105 -9.36 3.95 14.43
C ALA A 105 -10.37 2.83 14.78
N GLU A 106 -11.67 3.14 14.79
CA GLU A 106 -12.72 2.15 15.06
C GLU A 106 -12.80 1.12 13.94
N TYR A 107 -12.77 1.58 12.67
CA TYR A 107 -12.76 0.70 11.51
C TYR A 107 -11.55 -0.23 11.52
N LEU A 108 -10.35 0.30 11.78
CA LEU A 108 -9.13 -0.49 11.87
C LEU A 108 -9.21 -1.55 12.99
N SER A 109 -9.73 -1.18 14.17
CA SER A 109 -9.90 -2.10 15.29
C SER A 109 -10.83 -3.27 14.95
N GLN A 110 -11.97 -3.00 14.30
CA GLN A 110 -12.93 -4.02 13.85
C GLN A 110 -12.32 -5.02 12.86
N HIS A 111 -11.28 -4.62 12.11
CA HIS A 111 -10.60 -5.46 11.13
C HIS A 111 -9.26 -6.03 11.66
N GLY A 112 -8.94 -5.85 12.94
CA GLY A 112 -7.68 -6.34 13.52
C GLY A 112 -6.43 -5.61 13.03
N LEU A 113 -6.58 -4.38 12.54
CA LEU A 113 -5.52 -3.56 11.93
C LEU A 113 -5.09 -2.38 12.81
N THR A 114 -5.27 -2.48 14.13
CA THR A 114 -4.85 -1.43 15.06
C THR A 114 -3.33 -1.24 15.04
N PRO A 115 -2.82 -0.05 14.65
CA PRO A 115 -1.39 0.21 14.59
C PRO A 115 -0.75 0.25 15.98
N LYS A 116 0.46 -0.27 16.09
CA LYS A 116 1.26 -0.35 17.32
C LYS A 116 2.68 0.19 17.14
N ALA A 117 3.17 0.29 15.91
CA ALA A 117 4.54 0.68 15.64
C ALA A 117 4.76 2.17 15.90
N THR A 118 5.97 2.49 16.32
CA THR A 118 6.46 3.86 16.55
C THR A 118 7.52 4.28 15.54
N GLY A 119 8.21 3.30 14.95
CA GLY A 119 9.14 3.43 13.84
C GLY A 119 8.97 2.28 12.84
N LEU A 120 10.08 1.79 12.27
CA LEU A 120 10.08 0.77 11.22
C LEU A 120 10.23 -0.67 11.75
N GLU A 121 9.98 -0.90 13.05
CA GLU A 121 10.11 -2.22 13.68
C GLU A 121 9.18 -3.29 13.09
N PHE A 122 8.03 -2.88 12.54
CA PHE A 122 7.11 -3.77 11.84
C PHE A 122 7.69 -4.31 10.52
N LEU A 123 8.79 -3.73 10.01
CA LEU A 123 9.59 -4.21 8.87
C LEU A 123 10.89 -4.90 9.30
N GLY A 124 11.04 -5.21 10.59
CA GLY A 124 12.23 -5.85 11.15
C GLY A 124 13.45 -4.94 11.28
N ILE A 125 13.27 -3.61 11.18
CA ILE A 125 14.32 -2.61 11.41
C ILE A 125 14.33 -2.25 12.90
N ARG A 126 15.50 -2.34 13.54
CA ARG A 126 15.69 -1.93 14.94
C ARG A 126 16.19 -0.51 15.03
#